data_AF-A0A3D4QWK9-F1
#
_entry.id   AF-A0A3D4QWK9-F1
#
_cell.length_a   1.000
_cell.length_b   1.000
_cell.length_c   1.000
_cell.angle_alpha   90.00
_cell.angle_beta   90.00
_cell.angle_gamma   90.00
#
_symmetry.space_group_name_H-M   'P 1'
#
loop_
_entity.id
_entity.type
_entity.pdbx_description
1 polymer ?
#
loop_
_entity_poly.entity_id
_entity_poly.type
_entity_poly.pdbx_seq_one_letter_code
_entity_poly.pdbx_strand_id
1 'polypeptide(L)'
;MKSVEITGKTIDEAILTAAIQLKVHRDKLEVEVLEEPVKGLLGIFGNKHAKIKASIMQTMADTTREFLMSLFERMNLEAKVDLTETDDSILVEVSGPKMG
;
A
#
# COMPACT_ATOMS: atom_id res chain seq x y z
N MET A 1 -3.76 -4.25 -5.27
CA MET A 1 -2.90 -3.28 -4.58
C MET A 1 -1.98 -2.60 -5.58
N LYS A 2 -1.92 -1.27 -5.58
CA LYS A 2 -0.98 -0.51 -6.40
C LYS A 2 0.36 -0.48 -5.67
N SER A 3 1.40 -1.04 -6.29
CA SER A 3 2.77 -1.01 -5.78
C SER A 3 3.71 -0.31 -6.75
N VAL A 4 4.83 0.20 -6.25
CA VAL A 4 5.93 0.75 -7.05
C VAL A 4 7.21 -0.02 -6.74
N GLU A 5 8.05 -0.23 -7.75
CA GLU A 5 9.42 -0.72 -7.57
C GLU A 5 10.39 0.44 -7.71
N ILE A 6 11.24 0.64 -6.69
CA ILE A 6 12.18 1.75 -6.63
C ILE A 6 13.59 1.22 -6.40
N THR A 7 14.56 1.81 -7.10
CA THR A 7 15.98 1.59 -6.90
C THR A 7 16.60 2.81 -6.24
N GLY A 8 17.42 2.61 -5.21
CA GLY A 8 18.14 3.67 -4.50
C GLY A 8 19.53 3.20 -4.06
N LYS A 9 20.46 4.13 -3.76
CA LYS A 9 21.79 3.72 -3.29
C LYS A 9 21.72 3.01 -1.94
N THR A 10 20.73 3.38 -1.14
CA THR A 10 20.37 2.70 0.11
C THR A 10 18.88 2.35 0.10
N ILE A 11 18.49 1.43 1.00
CA ILE A 11 17.07 1.10 1.23
C ILE A 11 16.30 2.35 1.65
N ASP A 12 16.85 3.16 2.56
CA ASP A 12 16.20 4.39 3.04
C ASP A 12 15.93 5.40 1.92
N GLU A 13 16.86 5.57 0.98
CA GLU A 13 16.67 6.44 -0.18
C GLU A 13 15.51 5.92 -1.04
N ALA A 14 15.49 4.61 -1.32
CA ALA A 14 14.43 3.99 -2.09
C ALA A 14 13.06 4.13 -1.42
N ILE A 15 12.98 3.98 -0.09
CA ILE A 15 11.74 4.17 0.68
C ILE A 15 11.24 5.60 0.62
N LEU A 16 12.13 6.59 0.75
CA LEU A 16 11.76 8.01 0.66
C LEU A 16 11.21 8.36 -0.73
N THR A 17 11.86 7.87 -1.78
CA THR A 17 11.37 8.05 -3.16
C THR A 17 10.02 7.38 -3.37
N ALA A 18 9.81 6.17 -2.84
CA ALA A 18 8.52 5.50 -2.90
C ALA A 18 7.41 6.30 -2.21
N ALA A 19 7.68 6.85 -1.02
CA ALA A 19 6.74 7.66 -0.25
C ALA A 19 6.29 8.92 -1.02
N ILE A 20 7.25 9.59 -1.68
CA ILE A 20 6.97 10.76 -2.53
C ILE A 20 6.09 10.36 -3.72
N GLN A 21 6.41 9.25 -4.39
CA GLN A 21 5.66 8.80 -5.58
C GLN A 21 4.24 8.33 -5.22
N LEU A 22 4.08 7.68 -4.07
CA LEU A 22 2.79 7.23 -3.55
C LEU A 22 2.03 8.34 -2.80
N LYS A 23 2.65 9.50 -2.59
CA LYS A 23 2.09 10.67 -1.89
C LYS A 23 1.58 10.35 -0.49
N VAL A 24 2.33 9.52 0.24
CA VAL A 24 2.07 9.15 1.63
C VAL A 24 3.30 9.36 2.48
N HIS A 25 3.13 9.37 3.80
CA HIS A 25 4.27 9.32 4.72
C HIS A 25 4.90 7.92 4.70
N ARG A 26 6.21 7.85 5.03
CA ARG A 26 6.99 6.60 5.03
C ARG A 26 6.40 5.53 5.96
N ASP A 27 5.81 5.92 7.07
CA ASP A 27 5.16 5.03 8.05
C ASP A 27 3.86 4.40 7.52
N LYS A 28 3.35 4.88 6.39
CA LYS A 28 2.20 4.31 5.68
C LYS A 28 2.61 3.40 4.51
N LEU A 29 3.88 2.98 4.44
CA LEU A 29 4.36 2.07 3.41
C LEU A 29 4.65 0.68 3.96
N GLU A 30 4.12 -0.31 3.27
CA GLU A 30 4.63 -1.68 3.34
C GLU A 30 5.80 -1.80 2.34
N VAL A 31 6.94 -2.32 2.79
CA VAL A 31 8.18 -2.36 2.01
C VAL A 31 8.73 -3.77 1.98
N GLU A 32 8.94 -4.28 0.77
CA GLU A 32 9.64 -5.53 0.49
C GLU A 32 10.99 -5.20 -0.16
N VAL A 33 12.09 -5.67 0.43
CA VAL A 33 13.43 -5.52 -0.17
C VAL A 33 13.64 -6.63 -1.20
N LEU A 34 13.73 -6.25 -2.47
CA LEU A 34 13.96 -7.18 -3.58
C LEU A 34 15.45 -7.44 -3.79
N GLU A 35 16.28 -6.43 -3.57
CA GLU A 35 17.74 -6.53 -3.69
C GLU A 35 18.43 -5.68 -2.61
N GLU A 36 19.34 -6.31 -1.87
CA GLU A 36 20.19 -5.64 -0.87
C GLU A 36 21.30 -4.82 -1.56
N PRO A 37 21.62 -3.61 -1.06
CA PRO A 37 22.72 -2.83 -1.59
C PRO A 37 24.06 -3.49 -1.24
N VAL A 38 24.89 -3.74 -2.25
CA VAL A 38 26.24 -4.29 -2.06
C VAL A 38 27.25 -3.17 -2.22
N LYS A 39 28.03 -2.93 -1.16
CA LYS A 39 29.21 -2.07 -1.23
C LYS A 39 30.44 -2.93 -1.49
N GLY A 40 31.08 -2.73 -2.63
CA GLY A 40 32.39 -3.29 -2.91
C GLY A 40 33.46 -2.81 -1.94
N LEU A 41 34.42 -3.66 -1.62
CA LEU A 41 35.61 -3.25 -0.87
C LEU A 41 36.50 -2.38 -1.78
N LEU A 42 36.88 -1.19 -1.31
CA LEU A 42 37.80 -0.24 -1.95
C LEU A 42 37.45 0.22 -3.38
N GLY A 43 36.17 0.23 -3.79
CA GLY A 43 35.76 0.86 -5.06
C GLY A 43 36.16 0.12 -6.33
N ILE A 44 36.68 -1.12 -6.22
CA ILE A 44 37.21 -1.89 -7.36
C ILE A 44 36.20 -2.92 -7.87
N PHE A 45 35.20 -3.32 -7.07
CA PHE A 45 34.21 -4.32 -7.46
C PHE A 45 32.77 -3.92 -7.13
N GLY A 46 31.95 -3.82 -8.16
CA GLY A 46 30.48 -3.91 -8.15
C GLY A 46 29.73 -3.18 -7.04
N ASN A 47 29.29 -1.95 -7.31
CA ASN A 47 28.25 -1.32 -6.51
C ASN A 47 26.89 -1.73 -7.07
N LYS A 48 26.06 -2.40 -6.26
CA LYS A 48 24.67 -2.69 -6.60
C LYS A 48 23.77 -1.80 -5.74
N HIS A 49 22.86 -1.08 -6.38
CA HIS A 49 21.85 -0.30 -5.67
C HIS A 49 20.84 -1.22 -4.98
N ALA A 50 20.24 -0.73 -3.90
CA ALA A 50 19.10 -1.38 -3.28
C ALA A 50 17.90 -1.31 -4.21
N LYS A 51 17.11 -2.37 -4.27
CA LYS A 51 15.82 -2.38 -4.97
C LYS A 51 14.74 -2.80 -3.98
N ILE A 52 13.66 -2.03 -3.92
CA ILE A 52 12.50 -2.33 -3.08
C ILE A 52 11.23 -2.37 -3.93
N LYS A 53 10.22 -3.06 -3.43
CA LYS A 53 8.83 -2.90 -3.80
C LYS A 53 8.10 -2.28 -2.62
N ALA A 54 7.35 -1.22 -2.87
CA ALA A 54 6.59 -0.51 -1.85
C ALA A 54 5.12 -0.39 -2.25
N SER A 55 4.23 -0.56 -1.27
CA SER A 55 2.79 -0.34 -1.39
C SER A 55 2.30 0.49 -0.21
N ILE A 56 1.16 1.15 -0.36
CA ILE A 56 0.49 1.82 0.76
C ILE A 56 -0.04 0.73 1.70
N MET A 57 0.26 0.81 3.00
CA MET A 57 -0.36 -0.03 4.01
C MET A 57 -1.87 0.17 3.96
N GLN A 58 -2.60 -0.89 3.64
CA GLN A 58 -4.05 -0.90 3.72
C GLN A 58 -4.47 -1.66 4.97
N THR A 59 -5.38 -1.06 5.75
CA THR A 59 -6.04 -1.79 6.83
C THR A 59 -7.00 -2.82 6.23
N MET A 60 -7.44 -3.77 7.04
CA MET A 60 -8.52 -4.67 6.63
C MET A 60 -9.80 -3.87 6.35
N ALA A 61 -10.08 -2.83 7.14
CA ALA A 61 -11.19 -1.92 6.90
C ALA A 61 -11.12 -1.20 5.54
N ASP A 62 -9.94 -0.73 5.12
CA ASP A 62 -9.73 -0.12 3.80
C ASP A 62 -10.01 -1.11 2.67
N THR A 63 -9.50 -2.33 2.82
CA THR A 63 -9.69 -3.41 1.83
C THR A 63 -11.17 -3.80 1.73
N THR A 64 -11.86 -3.95 2.86
CA THR A 64 -13.31 -4.24 2.91
C THR A 64 -14.10 -3.11 2.26
N ARG A 65 -13.74 -1.84 2.53
CA ARG A 65 -14.37 -0.67 1.90
C ARG A 65 -14.24 -0.72 0.38
N GLU A 66 -13.02 -0.85 -0.13
CA GLU A 66 -12.75 -0.89 -1.57
C GLU A 66 -13.52 -2.02 -2.26
N PHE A 67 -13.52 -3.21 -1.65
CA PHE A 67 -14.27 -4.37 -2.15
C PHE A 67 -15.77 -4.08 -2.26
N LEU A 68 -16.40 -3.65 -1.16
CA LEU A 68 -17.84 -3.40 -1.11
C LEU A 68 -18.26 -2.27 -2.05
N MET A 69 -17.51 -1.17 -2.08
CA MET A 69 -17.75 -0.07 -3.01
C MET A 69 -17.72 -0.55 -4.47
N SER A 70 -16.70 -1.34 -4.84
CA SER A 70 -16.59 -1.89 -6.19
C SER A 70 -17.71 -2.87 -6.55
N LEU A 71 -18.20 -3.63 -5.56
CA LEU A 71 -19.31 -4.56 -5.73
C LEU A 71 -20.61 -3.80 -5.98
N PHE A 72 -20.94 -2.81 -5.15
CA PHE A 72 -22.16 -2.02 -5.29
C PHE A 72 -22.15 -1.19 -6.59
N GLU A 73 -21.00 -0.65 -6.98
CA GLU A 73 -20.84 0.03 -8.27
C GLU A 73 -21.19 -0.91 -9.45
N ARG A 74 -20.69 -2.15 -9.43
CA ARG A 74 -21.00 -3.16 -10.46
C ARG A 74 -22.48 -3.58 -10.47
N MET A 75 -23.14 -3.48 -9.33
CA MET A 75 -24.58 -3.71 -9.20
C MET A 75 -25.40 -2.47 -9.60
N ASN A 76 -24.75 -1.36 -9.95
CA ASN A 76 -25.38 -0.08 -10.22
C ASN A 76 -26.25 0.40 -9.03
N LEU A 77 -25.73 0.18 -7.82
CA LEU A 77 -26.32 0.60 -6.55
C LEU A 77 -25.53 1.77 -5.96
N GLU A 78 -26.27 2.77 -5.48
CA GLU A 78 -25.70 3.87 -4.72
C GLU A 78 -25.64 3.46 -3.24
N ALA A 79 -24.44 3.13 -2.77
CA ALA A 79 -24.21 2.63 -1.42
C ALA A 79 -23.29 3.57 -0.64
N LYS A 80 -23.67 3.86 0.60
CA LYS A 80 -22.79 4.40 1.63
C LYS A 80 -22.36 3.24 2.53
N VAL A 81 -21.06 3.07 2.69
CA VAL A 81 -20.45 2.05 3.56
C VAL A 81 -19.75 2.77 4.72
N ASP A 82 -20.19 2.51 5.94
CA ASP A 82 -19.52 2.94 7.16
C ASP A 82 -18.90 1.71 7.83
N LEU A 83 -17.63 1.81 8.24
CA LEU A 83 -16.86 0.70 8.80
C LEU A 83 -16.35 1.09 10.18
N THR A 84 -16.54 0.20 11.15
CA THR A 84 -15.95 0.29 12.49
C THR A 84 -15.11 -0.95 12.74
N GLU A 85 -13.80 -0.77 12.84
CA GLU A 85 -12.86 -1.83 13.19
C GLU A 85 -12.86 -2.03 14.72
N THR A 86 -12.97 -3.28 15.13
CA THR A 86 -12.82 -3.74 16.52
C THR A 86 -11.68 -4.74 16.58
N ASP A 87 -11.26 -5.18 17.77
CA ASP A 87 -10.14 -6.11 17.92
C ASP A 87 -10.34 -7.44 17.15
N ASP A 88 -11.59 -7.89 17.00
CA ASP A 88 -11.90 -9.23 16.48
C ASP A 88 -12.68 -9.19 15.15
N SER A 89 -13.24 -8.03 14.79
CA SER A 89 -14.22 -7.92 13.73
C SER A 89 -14.28 -6.54 13.09
N ILE A 90 -14.84 -6.47 11.89
CA ILE A 90 -15.16 -5.22 11.21
C ILE A 90 -16.69 -5.14 11.11
N LEU A 91 -17.29 -4.20 11.84
CA LEU A 91 -18.71 -3.89 11.70
C LEU A 91 -18.88 -3.05 10.43
N VAL A 92 -19.74 -3.51 9.54
CA VAL A 92 -20.07 -2.85 8.27
C VAL A 92 -21.52 -2.42 8.31
N GLU A 93 -21.76 -1.11 8.24
CA GLU A 93 -23.08 -0.53 8.04
C GLU A 93 -23.20 -0.07 6.59
N VAL A 94 -24.19 -0.62 5.89
CA VAL A 94 -24.47 -0.26 4.49
C VAL A 94 -25.82 0.44 4.44
N SER A 95 -25.88 1.60 3.81
CA SER A 95 -27.11 2.36 3.61
C SER A 95 -27.17 2.90 2.18
N GLY A 96 -28.38 3.13 1.67
CA GLY A 96 -28.55 3.69 0.34
C GLY A 96 -29.92 3.42 -0.26
N PRO A 97 -30.27 4.09 -1.37
CA PRO A 97 -31.47 3.76 -2.13
C PRO A 97 -31.45 2.30 -2.60
N LYS A 98 -32.60 1.61 -2.53
CA LYS A 98 -32.77 0.23 -2.99
C LYS A 98 -31.92 -0.84 -2.24
N MET A 99 -31.55 -0.54 -0.99
CA MET A 99 -30.90 -1.47 -0.05
C MET A 99 -31.88 -2.20 0.89
N GLY A 100 -33.19 -2.07 0.61
CA GLY A 100 -34.28 -2.54 1.48
C GLY A 100 -34.33 -4.04 1.69
#